data_AF-A0A6G7X3E5-F1
#
_entry.id   AF-A0A6G7X3E5-F1
#
_cell.length_a   1.000
_cell.length_b   1.000
_cell.length_c   1.000
_cell.angle_alpha   90.00
_cell.angle_beta   90.00
_cell.angle_gamma   90.00
#
_symmetry.space_group_name_H-M   'P 1'
#
loop_
_entity.id
_entity.type
_entity.pdbx_description
1 polymer ?
#
loop_
_entity_poly.entity_id
_entity_poly.type
_entity_poly.pdbx_seq_one_letter_code
_entity_poly.pdbx_strand_id
1 'polypeptide(L)'
;MIQQRKKDYLQRLIEEFFAKLHELANENKNSDSNSTEKKRILSECFFLFNNDFNISQEDSSETIVIKIGDNDLIEQYAKLLQTKYEISDIKEIYQLHTALDLIEYLEATDTTYSWNRTILKEDILRLLDA
;
A
#
# COMPACT_ATOMS: atom_id res chain seq x y z
N MET A 1 21.65 -0.71 -12.51
CA MET A 1 22.18 -0.99 -11.14
C MET A 1 21.63 -0.06 -10.07
N ILE A 2 21.55 1.27 -10.27
CA ILE A 2 21.02 2.20 -9.24
C ILE A 2 19.50 2.04 -9.01
N GLN A 3 18.71 1.82 -10.07
CA GLN A 3 17.27 1.58 -9.95
C GLN A 3 16.93 0.29 -9.18
N GLN A 4 17.67 -0.81 -9.41
CA GLN A 4 17.47 -2.07 -8.68
C GLN A 4 17.69 -1.90 -7.18
N ARG A 5 18.79 -1.25 -6.77
CA ARG A 5 19.08 -1.02 -5.34
C ARG A 5 18.03 -0.14 -4.67
N LYS A 6 17.45 0.81 -5.40
CA LYS A 6 16.36 1.65 -4.92
C LYS A 6 15.07 0.85 -4.74
N LYS A 7 14.72 0.00 -5.71
CA LYS A 7 13.60 -0.96 -5.59
C LYS A 7 13.79 -1.83 -4.35
N ASP A 8 14.96 -2.44 -4.19
CA ASP A 8 15.25 -3.33 -3.05
C ASP A 8 15.14 -2.59 -1.70
N TYR A 9 15.59 -1.32 -1.64
CA TYR A 9 15.47 -0.49 -0.44
C TYR A 9 14.01 -0.15 -0.11
N LEU A 10 13.23 0.26 -1.12
CA LEU A 10 11.82 0.62 -0.96
C LEU A 10 11.00 -0.60 -0.52
N GLN A 11 11.23 -1.73 -1.18
CA GLN A 11 10.60 -3.01 -0.85
C GLN A 11 10.92 -3.44 0.58
N ARG A 12 12.20 -3.40 0.98
CA ARG A 12 12.60 -3.71 2.35
C ARG A 12 11.93 -2.81 3.38
N LEU A 13 11.84 -1.50 3.12
CA LEU A 13 11.21 -0.58 4.06
C LEU A 13 9.71 -0.86 4.21
N ILE A 14 9.04 -1.17 3.10
CA ILE A 14 7.62 -1.52 3.12
C ILE A 14 7.39 -2.84 3.88
N GLU A 15 8.28 -3.82 3.70
CA GLU A 15 8.27 -5.06 4.50
C GLU A 15 8.49 -4.78 5.99
N GLU A 16 9.45 -3.92 6.35
CA GLU A 16 9.70 -3.48 7.73
C GLU A 16 8.48 -2.74 8.32
N PHE A 17 7.78 -1.94 7.53
CA PHE A 17 6.52 -1.30 7.93
C PHE A 17 5.44 -2.34 8.24
N PHE A 18 5.20 -3.30 7.35
CA PHE A 18 4.19 -4.33 7.57
C PHE A 18 4.53 -5.25 8.75
N ALA A 19 5.81 -5.55 8.96
CA ALA A 19 6.27 -6.28 10.15
C ALA A 19 5.93 -5.52 11.44
N LYS A 20 6.27 -4.23 11.51
CA LYS A 20 5.93 -3.37 12.65
C LYS A 20 4.43 -3.21 12.85
N LEU A 21 3.65 -3.11 11.77
CA LEU A 21 2.18 -3.08 11.87
C LEU A 21 1.63 -4.33 12.55
N HIS A 22 2.15 -5.50 12.19
CA HIS A 22 1.76 -6.77 12.76
C HIS A 22 2.19 -6.88 14.23
N GLU A 23 3.40 -6.45 14.58
CA GLU A 23 3.85 -6.36 15.98
C GLU A 23 2.94 -5.46 16.81
N LEU A 24 2.65 -4.25 16.33
CA LEU A 24 1.79 -3.27 17.02
C LEU A 24 0.32 -3.71 17.09
N ALA A 25 -0.15 -4.58 16.19
CA ALA A 25 -1.47 -5.20 16.28
C ALA A 25 -1.51 -6.27 17.38
N ASN A 26 -0.40 -6.98 17.61
CA ASN A 26 -0.30 -8.03 18.62
C ASN A 26 -0.02 -7.50 20.04
N GLU A 27 0.68 -6.37 20.17
CA GLU A 27 1.18 -5.93 21.49
C GLU A 27 0.14 -5.30 22.44
N ASN A 28 -1.07 -4.95 21.99
CA ASN A 28 -2.23 -4.56 22.83
C ASN A 28 -2.00 -3.55 23.99
N LYS A 29 -0.84 -2.88 24.04
CA LYS A 29 -0.44 -1.96 25.12
C LYS A 29 -0.32 -0.55 24.54
N ASN A 30 -1.24 0.31 24.97
CA ASN A 30 -1.40 1.74 24.65
C ASN A 30 -1.83 2.06 23.20
N SER A 31 -3.15 2.09 22.98
CA SER A 31 -3.83 2.33 21.69
C SER A 31 -3.36 3.59 20.96
N ASP A 32 -3.12 4.67 21.68
CA ASP A 32 -2.93 6.00 21.08
C ASP A 32 -1.49 6.22 20.58
N SER A 33 -0.52 5.68 21.33
CA SER A 33 0.89 5.66 20.89
C SER A 33 1.06 4.77 19.67
N ASN A 34 0.40 3.62 19.65
CA ASN A 34 0.48 2.68 18.52
C ASN A 34 -0.21 3.25 17.28
N SER A 35 -1.36 3.92 17.42
CA SER A 35 -2.03 4.60 16.30
C SER A 35 -1.15 5.71 15.70
N THR A 36 -0.50 6.50 16.56
CA THR A 36 0.39 7.58 16.12
C THR A 36 1.61 7.04 15.36
N GLU A 37 2.25 5.99 15.87
CA GLU A 37 3.41 5.38 15.21
C GLU A 37 3.04 4.72 13.88
N LYS A 38 1.88 4.04 13.81
CA LYS A 38 1.37 3.48 12.54
C LYS A 38 1.16 4.57 11.49
N LYS A 39 0.52 5.69 11.87
CA LYS A 39 0.32 6.85 10.97
C LYS A 39 1.65 7.48 10.54
N ARG A 40 2.63 7.55 11.44
CA ARG A 40 3.98 8.06 11.16
C ARG A 40 4.68 7.22 10.08
N ILE A 41 4.78 5.91 10.29
CA ILE A 41 5.50 5.03 9.34
C ILE A 41 4.74 4.96 8.00
N LEU A 42 3.41 4.91 8.03
CA LEU A 42 2.60 4.98 6.80
C LEU A 42 2.92 6.25 5.99
N SER A 43 3.06 7.39 6.67
CA SER A 43 3.41 8.66 6.02
C SER A 43 4.81 8.62 5.42
N GLU A 44 5.78 7.96 6.08
CA GLU A 44 7.13 7.74 5.53
C GLU A 44 7.10 6.89 4.26
N CYS A 45 6.29 5.83 4.22
CA CYS A 45 6.11 5.01 3.02
C CYS A 45 5.55 5.84 1.85
N PHE A 46 4.49 6.62 2.07
CA PHE A 46 3.94 7.49 1.02
C PHE A 46 4.92 8.59 0.58
N PHE A 47 5.68 9.16 1.53
CA PHE A 47 6.71 10.15 1.20
C PHE A 47 7.77 9.58 0.26
N LEU A 48 8.14 8.31 0.42
CA LEU A 48 9.10 7.67 -0.47
C LEU A 48 8.53 7.42 -1.86
N PHE A 49 7.29 6.95 -1.98
CA PHE A 49 6.63 6.84 -3.27
C PHE A 49 6.53 8.20 -3.98
N ASN A 50 6.23 9.26 -3.21
CA ASN A 50 6.25 10.62 -3.73
C ASN A 50 7.65 11.05 -4.19
N ASN A 51 8.68 10.84 -3.36
CA ASN A 51 10.03 11.30 -3.66
C ASN A 51 10.70 10.54 -4.82
N ASP A 52 10.52 9.21 -4.89
CA ASP A 52 11.17 8.38 -5.91
C ASP A 52 10.38 8.26 -7.22
N PHE A 53 9.04 8.31 -7.17
CA PHE A 53 8.17 8.13 -8.35
C PHE A 53 7.29 9.34 -8.67
N ASN A 54 7.36 10.42 -7.88
CA ASN A 54 6.52 11.61 -8.02
C ASN A 54 5.02 11.29 -7.97
N ILE A 55 4.62 10.36 -7.10
CA ILE A 55 3.23 9.92 -6.94
C ILE A 55 2.55 10.71 -5.82
N SER A 56 1.35 11.21 -6.11
CA SER A 56 0.43 11.78 -5.12
C SER A 56 -0.63 10.75 -4.72
N GLN A 57 -1.19 10.89 -3.52
CA GLN A 57 -2.33 10.08 -3.08
C GLN A 57 -3.64 10.42 -3.83
N GLU A 58 -3.64 11.51 -4.59
CA GLU A 58 -4.73 11.94 -5.48
C GLU A 58 -4.52 11.49 -6.94
N ASP A 59 -3.38 10.86 -7.25
CA ASP A 59 -3.11 10.38 -8.61
C ASP A 59 -4.07 9.23 -8.97
N SER A 60 -4.47 9.16 -10.25
CA SER A 60 -5.26 8.05 -10.77
C SER A 60 -4.46 6.74 -10.79
N SER A 61 -5.17 5.61 -10.76
CA SER A 61 -4.59 4.26 -10.91
C SER A 61 -3.71 4.15 -12.16
N GLU A 62 -4.16 4.67 -13.30
CA GLU A 62 -3.38 4.72 -14.54
C GLU A 62 -2.06 5.49 -14.39
N THR A 63 -2.10 6.65 -13.73
CA THR A 63 -0.91 7.49 -13.49
C THR A 63 0.09 6.77 -12.58
N ILE A 64 -0.41 6.11 -11.53
CA ILE A 64 0.39 5.33 -10.58
C ILE A 64 1.08 4.18 -11.31
N VAL A 65 0.36 3.41 -12.11
CA VAL A 65 0.91 2.31 -12.92
C VAL A 65 2.05 2.79 -13.81
N ILE A 66 1.86 3.89 -14.54
CA ILE A 66 2.87 4.44 -15.46
C ILE A 66 4.12 4.91 -14.69
N LYS A 67 3.93 5.58 -13.55
CA LYS A 67 5.03 6.15 -12.76
C LYS A 67 5.85 5.06 -12.05
N ILE A 68 5.20 4.05 -11.47
CA ILE A 68 5.90 2.95 -10.77
C ILE A 68 6.50 1.97 -11.77
N GLY A 69 5.69 1.50 -12.74
CA GLY A 69 6.09 0.56 -13.79
C GLY A 69 6.50 -0.85 -13.34
N ASP A 70 6.58 -1.09 -12.04
CA ASP A 70 6.99 -2.36 -11.43
C ASP A 70 5.82 -2.99 -10.65
N ASN A 71 5.48 -4.23 -11.02
CA ASN A 71 4.28 -4.90 -10.51
C ASN A 71 4.32 -5.14 -8.99
N ASP A 72 5.48 -5.51 -8.44
CA ASP A 72 5.62 -5.74 -7.00
C ASP A 72 5.36 -4.46 -6.21
N LEU A 73 5.91 -3.34 -6.71
CA LEU A 73 5.74 -2.04 -6.09
C LEU A 73 4.31 -1.49 -6.24
N ILE A 74 3.64 -1.78 -7.35
CA ILE A 74 2.22 -1.47 -7.54
C ILE A 74 1.36 -2.25 -6.52
N GLU A 75 1.63 -3.55 -6.33
CA GLU A 75 0.92 -4.39 -5.36
C GLU A 75 1.11 -3.84 -3.94
N GLN A 76 2.34 -3.44 -3.60
CA GLN A 76 2.65 -2.80 -2.33
C GLN A 76 1.94 -1.47 -2.13
N TYR A 77 1.85 -0.64 -3.18
CA TYR A 77 1.14 0.64 -3.09
C TYR A 77 -0.36 0.45 -2.85
N ALA A 78 -0.99 -0.49 -3.55
CA ALA A 78 -2.40 -0.84 -3.32
C ALA A 78 -2.65 -1.29 -1.86
N LYS A 79 -1.75 -2.11 -1.31
CA LYS A 79 -1.80 -2.53 0.10
C LYS A 79 -1.64 -1.36 1.08
N LEU A 80 -0.79 -0.37 0.77
CA LEU A 80 -0.63 0.84 1.57
C LEU A 80 -1.92 1.69 1.58
N LEU A 81 -2.60 1.83 0.44
CA LEU A 81 -3.87 2.55 0.34
C LEU A 81 -4.98 1.89 1.18
N GLN A 82 -5.11 0.55 1.10
CA GLN A 82 -6.04 -0.21 1.94
C GLN A 82 -5.70 -0.06 3.43
N THR A 83 -4.44 -0.22 3.80
CA THR A 83 -3.99 -0.08 5.19
C THR A 83 -4.25 1.32 5.74
N LYS A 84 -4.01 2.36 4.91
CA LYS A 84 -4.34 3.74 5.25
C LYS A 84 -5.83 3.89 5.56
N TYR A 85 -6.69 3.33 4.73
CA TYR A 85 -8.13 3.36 4.96
C TYR A 85 -8.49 2.75 6.31
N GLU A 86 -7.90 1.61 6.68
CA GLU A 86 -8.19 0.93 7.95
C GLU A 86 -7.79 1.77 9.17
N ILE A 87 -6.58 2.35 9.16
CA ILE A 87 -6.01 3.03 10.34
C ILE A 87 -6.35 4.53 10.43
N SER A 88 -6.84 5.15 9.34
CA SER A 88 -7.16 6.58 9.33
C SER A 88 -8.53 6.84 9.96
N ASP A 89 -8.64 7.98 10.65
CA ASP A 89 -9.93 8.43 11.22
C ASP A 89 -10.85 8.95 10.11
N ILE A 90 -10.27 9.57 9.08
CA ILE A 90 -10.95 10.04 7.88
C ILE A 90 -10.86 8.93 6.82
N LYS A 91 -12.01 8.42 6.39
CA LYS A 91 -12.12 7.33 5.42
C LYS A 91 -12.23 7.88 4.01
N GLU A 92 -11.17 7.74 3.23
CA GLU A 92 -11.10 8.20 1.84
C GLU A 92 -11.43 7.06 0.87
N ILE A 93 -12.72 6.86 0.60
CA ILE A 93 -13.23 5.73 -0.22
C ILE A 93 -12.61 5.70 -1.63
N TYR A 94 -12.34 6.87 -2.23
CA TYR A 94 -11.71 6.92 -3.57
C TYR A 94 -10.34 6.24 -3.62
N GLN A 95 -9.60 6.19 -2.50
CA GLN A 95 -8.32 5.50 -2.41
C GLN A 95 -8.48 3.98 -2.40
N LEU A 96 -9.60 3.47 -1.87
CA LEU A 96 -9.92 2.04 -1.98
C LEU A 96 -10.28 1.66 -3.41
N HIS A 97 -11.04 2.50 -4.13
CA HIS A 97 -11.28 2.28 -5.56
C HIS A 97 -9.97 2.31 -6.36
N THR A 98 -9.09 3.26 -6.06
CA THR A 98 -7.75 3.31 -6.68
C THR A 98 -6.96 2.04 -6.38
N ALA A 99 -6.98 1.55 -5.14
CA ALA A 99 -6.33 0.30 -4.77
C ALA A 99 -6.91 -0.90 -5.54
N LEU A 100 -8.23 -0.97 -5.68
CA LEU A 100 -8.91 -2.03 -6.44
C LEU A 100 -8.47 -2.02 -7.91
N ASP A 101 -8.49 -0.85 -8.57
CA ASP A 101 -8.07 -0.70 -9.96
C ASP A 101 -6.63 -1.18 -10.18
N LEU A 102 -5.73 -0.87 -9.25
CA LEU A 102 -4.33 -1.32 -9.32
C LEU A 102 -4.22 -2.84 -9.24
N ILE A 103 -5.02 -3.49 -8.39
CA ILE A 103 -5.04 -4.95 -8.27
C ILE A 103 -5.63 -5.60 -9.51
N GLU A 104 -6.71 -5.04 -10.06
CA GLU A 104 -7.30 -5.53 -11.32
C GLU A 104 -6.34 -5.37 -12.50
N TYR A 105 -5.61 -4.26 -12.56
CA TYR A 105 -4.52 -4.07 -13.52
C TYR A 105 -3.47 -5.18 -13.39
N LEU A 106 -3.04 -5.51 -12.17
CA LEU A 106 -2.05 -6.58 -11.94
C LEU A 106 -2.59 -7.96 -12.31
N GLU A 107 -3.86 -8.27 -12.02
CA GLU A 107 -4.49 -9.53 -12.45
C GLU A 107 -4.58 -9.64 -13.98
N ALA A 108 -4.76 -8.52 -14.68
CA ALA A 108 -4.83 -8.49 -16.13
C ALA A 108 -3.44 -8.56 -16.80
N THR A 109 -2.39 -8.05 -16.14
CA THR A 109 -1.05 -7.90 -16.76
C THR A 109 -0.03 -8.92 -16.29
N ASP A 110 -0.16 -9.45 -15.07
CA ASP A 110 0.72 -10.47 -14.53
C ASP A 110 0.03 -11.83 -14.50
N THR A 111 0.52 -12.75 -15.34
CA THR A 111 0.02 -14.12 -15.42
C THR A 111 0.44 -15.00 -14.24
N THR A 112 1.29 -14.49 -13.35
CA THR A 112 1.74 -15.21 -12.16
C THR A 112 0.64 -15.20 -11.12
N TYR A 113 0.21 -16.39 -10.72
CA TYR A 113 -0.77 -16.52 -9.66
C TYR A 113 -0.20 -16.02 -8.32
N SER A 114 -0.93 -15.11 -7.68
CA SER A 114 -0.62 -14.58 -6.35
C SER A 114 -1.83 -14.72 -5.43
N TRP A 115 -1.73 -15.64 -4.46
CA TRP A 115 -2.76 -15.80 -3.41
C TRP A 115 -2.94 -14.52 -2.59
N ASN A 116 -1.85 -13.80 -2.32
CA ASN A 116 -1.88 -12.54 -1.57
C ASN A 116 -2.68 -11.47 -2.32
N ARG A 117 -2.54 -11.40 -3.65
CA ARG A 117 -3.30 -10.48 -4.51
C ARG A 117 -4.78 -10.77 -4.47
N THR A 118 -5.17 -12.05 -4.54
CA THR A 118 -6.58 -12.46 -4.42
C THR A 118 -7.16 -12.08 -3.06
N ILE A 119 -6.45 -12.34 -1.96
CA ILE A 119 -6.90 -11.93 -0.62
C ILE A 119 -7.08 -10.42 -0.55
N LEU A 120 -6.07 -9.65 -1.00
CA LEU A 120 -6.10 -8.19 -0.96
C LEU A 120 -7.30 -7.63 -1.73
N LYS A 121 -7.60 -8.19 -2.91
CA LYS A 121 -8.78 -7.81 -3.69
C LYS A 121 -10.07 -8.02 -2.89
N GLU A 122 -10.26 -9.20 -2.32
CA GLU A 122 -11.46 -9.54 -1.55
C GLU A 122 -11.61 -8.66 -0.30
N ASP A 123 -10.51 -8.35 0.39
CA ASP A 123 -10.53 -7.46 1.54
C ASP A 123 -10.90 -6.02 1.15
N ILE A 124 -10.38 -5.51 0.02
CA ILE A 124 -10.77 -4.19 -0.51
C ILE A 124 -12.26 -4.18 -0.88
N LEU A 125 -12.77 -5.21 -1.56
CA LEU A 125 -14.19 -5.30 -1.92
C LEU A 125 -15.10 -5.31 -0.69
N ARG A 126 -14.74 -6.06 0.36
CA ARG A 126 -15.48 -6.06 1.63
C ARG A 126 -15.51 -4.69 2.29
N LEU A 127 -14.41 -3.93 2.23
CA LEU A 127 -14.35 -2.57 2.78
C LEU A 127 -15.18 -1.57 1.96
N LEU A 128 -15.34 -1.79 0.65
CA LEU A 128 -16.19 -0.97 -0.22
C LEU A 128 -17.69 -1.27 -0.05
N ASP A 129 -18.04 -2.50 0.33
CA ASP A 129 -19.42 -2.93 0.58
C ASP A 129 -19.94 -2.57 2.00
N ALA A 130 -19.06 -2.15 2.91
CA ALA A 130 -19.35 -1.87 4.32
C ALA A 130 -19.88 -0.44 4.57
#